data_AF-A0A0R1QTW3-F1
#
_entry.id   AF-A0A0R1QTW3-F1
#
_cell.length_a   1.000
_cell.length_b   1.000
_cell.length_c   1.000
_cell.angle_alpha   90.00
_cell.angle_beta   90.00
_cell.angle_gamma   90.00
#
_symmetry.space_group_name_H-M   'P 1'
#
loop_
_entity.id
_entity.type
_entity.pdbx_description
1 polymer ?
#
loop_
_entity_poly.entity_id
_entity_poly.type
_entity_poly.pdbx_seq_one_letter_code
_entity_poly.pdbx_strand_id
1 'polypeptide(L)'
;MTQTSWLDSREATVAHIHELLKQPMTDASNLEIVNQMRAQSGDRPLTMTEYLDVLEKSKRGIHSYDEVPQTKPFFQRLRQALKNSRNAFKATMRKS
;
A
#
# COMPACT_ATOMS: atom_id res chain seq x y z
N MET A 1 -17.82 1.16 -21.47
CA MET A 1 -16.82 2.23 -21.68
C MET A 1 -15.62 1.87 -20.83
N THR A 2 -14.53 1.43 -21.45
CA THR A 2 -13.26 1.17 -20.76
C THR A 2 -12.73 2.52 -20.26
N GLN A 3 -12.62 2.71 -18.94
CA GLN A 3 -11.86 3.83 -18.41
C GLN A 3 -10.43 3.67 -18.92
N THR A 4 -10.00 4.54 -19.83
CA THR A 4 -8.61 4.59 -20.30
C THR A 4 -7.74 4.97 -19.10
N SER A 5 -6.89 4.04 -18.66
CA SER A 5 -5.92 4.29 -17.62
C SER A 5 -4.86 5.25 -18.15
N TRP A 6 -4.40 6.22 -17.35
CA TRP A 6 -3.31 7.11 -17.75
C TRP A 6 -1.97 6.36 -17.95
N LEU A 7 -1.90 5.08 -17.58
CA LEU A 7 -0.77 4.18 -17.84
C LEU A 7 -0.88 3.43 -19.19
N ASP A 8 -2.00 3.54 -19.91
CA ASP A 8 -2.24 2.75 -21.14
C ASP A 8 -1.40 3.23 -22.33
N SER A 9 -0.95 4.48 -22.30
CA SER A 9 -0.03 5.03 -23.31
C SER A 9 0.96 6.00 -22.69
N ARG A 10 2.13 6.11 -23.33
CA ARG A 10 3.17 7.06 -22.94
C ARG A 10 2.64 8.50 -22.95
N GLU A 11 1.83 8.83 -23.95
CA GLU A 11 1.23 10.16 -24.11
C GLU A 11 0.26 10.47 -22.97
N ALA A 12 -0.56 9.50 -22.57
CA ALA A 12 -1.48 9.65 -21.45
C ALA A 12 -0.71 9.80 -20.11
N THR A 13 0.39 9.06 -19.94
CA THR A 13 1.23 9.16 -18.74
C THR A 13 1.90 10.52 -18.64
N VAL A 14 2.46 11.02 -19.74
CA VAL A 14 3.10 12.35 -19.78
C VAL A 14 2.07 13.46 -19.51
N ALA A 15 0.88 13.37 -20.09
CA ALA A 15 -0.19 14.33 -19.84
C ALA A 15 -0.61 14.36 -18.36
N HIS A 16 -0.78 13.18 -17.75
CA HIS A 16 -1.14 13.05 -16.34
C HIS A 16 -0.04 13.61 -15.42
N ILE A 17 1.24 13.29 -15.67
CA ILE A 17 2.36 13.85 -14.91
C ILE A 17 2.40 15.39 -15.04
N HIS A 18 2.16 15.93 -16.23
CA HIS A 18 2.09 17.38 -16.43
C HIS A 18 0.95 18.04 -15.66
N GLU A 19 -0.19 17.37 -15.46
CA GLU A 19 -1.27 17.86 -14.62
C GLU A 19 -0.90 17.81 -13.13
N LEU A 20 -0.27 16.72 -12.68
CA LEU A 20 0.18 16.60 -11.29
C LEU A 20 1.22 17.68 -10.93
N LEU A 21 2.13 18.00 -11.85
CA LEU A 21 3.13 19.06 -11.66
C LEU A 21 2.54 20.48 -11.55
N LYS A 22 1.27 20.69 -11.94
CA LYS A 22 0.58 21.98 -11.78
C LYS A 22 -0.01 22.16 -10.39
N GLN A 23 -0.14 21.09 -9.61
CA GLN A 23 -0.68 21.13 -8.25
C GLN A 23 0.45 21.28 -7.23
N PRO A 24 0.21 21.95 -6.09
CA PRO A 24 1.17 21.99 -5.00
C PRO A 24 1.43 20.58 -4.47
N MET A 25 2.69 20.13 -4.56
CA MET A 25 3.14 18.81 -4.08
C MET A 25 3.18 18.78 -2.55
N THR A 26 2.00 18.62 -1.94
CA THR A 26 1.84 18.36 -0.51
C THR A 26 1.96 16.86 -0.21
N ASP A 27 2.19 16.49 1.05
CA ASP A 27 2.18 15.08 1.46
C ASP A 27 0.83 14.41 1.17
N ALA A 28 -0.27 15.15 1.23
CA ALA A 28 -1.61 14.65 0.91
C ALA A 28 -1.78 14.33 -0.58
N SER A 29 -1.36 15.24 -1.47
CA SER A 29 -1.40 14.99 -2.92
C SER A 29 -0.44 13.86 -3.33
N ASN A 30 0.74 13.80 -2.71
CA ASN A 30 1.68 12.71 -2.96
C ASN A 30 1.13 11.35 -2.51
N LEU A 31 0.48 11.30 -1.35
CA LEU A 31 -0.20 10.10 -0.88
C LEU A 31 -1.31 9.65 -1.84
N GLU A 32 -2.09 10.58 -2.36
CA GLU A 32 -3.15 10.29 -3.31
C GLU A 32 -2.60 9.65 -4.60
N ILE A 33 -1.56 10.25 -5.17
CA ILE A 33 -0.87 9.71 -6.37
C ILE A 33 -0.33 8.30 -6.09
N VAL A 34 0.35 8.12 -4.96
CA VAL A 34 0.87 6.80 -4.55
C VAL A 34 -0.25 5.78 -4.43
N ASN A 35 -1.38 6.15 -3.83
CA ASN A 35 -2.51 5.26 -3.67
C ASN A 35 -3.21 4.94 -5.00
N GLN A 36 -3.25 5.87 -5.96
CA GLN A 36 -3.73 5.59 -7.31
C GLN A 36 -2.85 4.54 -8.00
N MET A 37 -1.51 4.68 -7.91
CA MET A 37 -0.59 3.70 -8.48
C MET A 37 -0.69 2.32 -7.78
N ARG A 38 -0.87 2.30 -6.46
CA ARG A 38 -1.08 1.06 -5.70
C ARG A 38 -2.38 0.37 -6.09
N ALA A 39 -3.47 1.12 -6.25
CA ALA A 39 -4.75 0.57 -6.69
C ALA A 39 -4.65 -0.09 -8.08
N GLN A 40 -3.92 0.52 -9.01
CA GLN A 40 -3.66 -0.06 -10.33
C GLN A 40 -2.76 -1.31 -10.27
N SER A 41 -1.86 -1.38 -9.30
CA SER A 41 -1.00 -2.54 -9.05
C SER A 41 -1.70 -3.65 -8.24
N GLY A 42 -2.92 -3.42 -7.76
CA GLY A 42 -3.66 -4.33 -6.87
C GLY A 42 -3.17 -4.31 -5.41
N ASP A 43 -2.29 -3.36 -5.06
CA ASP A 43 -1.81 -3.17 -3.70
C ASP A 43 -2.83 -2.42 -2.84
N ARG A 44 -2.84 -2.73 -1.53
CA ARG A 44 -3.65 -1.97 -0.58
C ARG A 44 -3.22 -0.49 -0.53
N PRO A 45 -4.15 0.47 -0.34
CA PRO A 45 -3.79 1.85 -0.12
C PRO A 45 -2.99 2.01 1.18
N LEU A 46 -2.11 3.00 1.20
CA LEU A 46 -1.41 3.48 2.39
C LEU A 46 -2.27 4.51 3.13
N THR A 47 -2.15 4.48 4.46
CA THR A 47 -2.53 5.60 5.32
C THR A 47 -1.45 6.68 5.30
N MET A 48 -1.78 7.90 5.71
CA MET A 48 -0.82 9.01 5.81
C MET A 48 0.38 8.65 6.70
N THR A 49 0.13 7.99 7.83
CA THR A 49 1.20 7.56 8.75
C THR A 49 2.14 6.55 8.10
N GLU A 50 1.61 5.57 7.37
CA GLU A 50 2.44 4.60 6.65
C GLU A 50 3.23 5.23 5.51
N TYR A 51 2.64 6.19 4.80
CA TYR A 51 3.35 6.93 3.75
C TYR A 51 4.49 7.77 4.31
N LEU A 52 4.28 8.47 5.42
CA LEU A 52 5.33 9.24 6.08
C LEU A 52 6.46 8.35 6.62
N ASP A 53 6.15 7.18 7.17
CA ASP A 53 7.15 6.19 7.60
C ASP A 53 7.99 5.70 6.40
N VAL A 54 7.34 5.35 5.29
CA VAL A 54 8.03 4.96 4.04
C VAL A 54 8.91 6.11 3.52
N LEU A 55 8.42 7.34 3.57
CA LEU A 55 9.15 8.52 3.13
C LEU A 55 10.38 8.79 4.02
N GLU A 56 10.24 8.64 5.34
CA GLU A 56 11.34 8.77 6.29
C GLU A 56 12.41 7.68 6.10
N LYS A 57 11.99 6.43 5.91
CA LYS A 57 12.88 5.31 5.59
C LYS A 57 13.61 5.53 4.28
N SER A 58 12.92 5.97 3.24
CA SER A 58 13.50 6.29 1.94
C SER A 58 14.55 7.40 2.04
N LYS A 59 14.31 8.44 2.84
CA LYS A 59 15.31 9.50 3.13
C LYS A 59 16.56 8.97 3.83
N ARG A 60 16.44 7.86 4.58
CA ARG A 60 17.56 7.16 5.22
C ARG A 60 18.24 6.12 4.31
N GLY A 61 17.81 6.00 3.05
CA GLY A 61 18.30 5.00 2.11
C GLY A 61 17.80 3.59 2.41
N ILE A 62 16.72 3.45 3.18
CA ILE A 62 16.08 2.17 3.47
C ILE A 62 14.87 2.06 2.57
N HIS A 63 14.97 1.25 1.51
CA HIS A 63 13.86 1.02 0.60
C HIS A 63 13.14 -0.28 0.93
N SER A 64 11.84 -0.34 0.63
CA SER A 64 10.99 -1.50 0.93
C SER A 64 11.43 -2.80 0.24
N TYR A 65 12.22 -2.71 -0.84
CA TYR A 65 12.85 -3.86 -1.49
C TYR A 65 14.18 -4.29 -0.84
N ASP A 66 14.82 -3.42 -0.06
CA ASP A 66 15.98 -3.75 0.77
C ASP A 66 15.56 -4.42 2.09
N GLU A 67 14.32 -4.17 2.52
CA GLU A 67 13.67 -4.93 3.59
C GLU A 67 13.43 -6.36 3.08
N VAL A 68 14.39 -7.26 3.33
CA VAL A 68 14.17 -8.71 3.19
C VAL A 68 12.85 -9.01 3.89
N PRO A 69 11.82 -9.53 3.20
CA PRO A 69 10.56 -9.83 3.85
C PRO A 69 10.89 -10.73 5.02
N GLN A 70 10.70 -10.26 6.26
CA GLN A 70 10.71 -11.13 7.42
C GLN A 70 9.45 -11.98 7.35
N THR A 71 9.44 -12.88 6.38
CA THR A 71 8.48 -13.95 6.27
C THR A 71 8.66 -14.77 7.53
N LYS A 72 7.72 -14.61 8.46
CA LYS A 72 7.67 -15.43 9.65
C LYS A 72 7.84 -16.90 9.21
N PRO A 73 8.73 -17.67 9.86
CA PRO A 73 8.90 -19.08 9.55
C PRO A 73 7.56 -19.80 9.51
N PHE A 74 7.44 -20.84 8.69
CA PHE A 74 6.19 -21.59 8.48
C PHE A 74 5.43 -21.87 9.80
N PHE A 75 6.14 -22.33 10.84
CA PHE A 75 5.53 -22.62 12.14
C PHE A 75 5.05 -21.39 12.92
N GLN A 76 5.69 -20.23 12.77
CA GLN A 76 5.19 -18.99 13.36
C GLN A 76 3.90 -18.52 12.67
N ARG A 77 3.83 -18.66 11.34
CA ARG A 77 2.60 -18.40 10.58
C ARG A 77 1.47 -19.35 10.99
N LEU A 78 1.76 -20.64 11.11
CA LEU A 78 0.80 -21.66 11.55
C LEU A 78 0.28 -21.35 12.96
N ARG A 79 1.19 -21.05 13.90
CA ARG A 79 0.82 -20.69 15.29
C ARG A 79 -0.06 -19.45 15.33
N GLN A 80 0.26 -18.42 14.54
CA GLN A 80 -0.54 -17.21 14.48
C GLN A 80 -1.92 -17.46 13.87
N ALA A 81 -2.01 -18.26 12.80
CA ALA A 81 -3.28 -18.65 12.18
C ALA A 81 -4.16 -19.36 13.21
N LEU A 82 -3.63 -20.38 13.91
CA LEU A 82 -4.38 -21.09 14.96
C LEU A 82 -4.85 -20.17 16.09
N LYS A 83 -4.01 -19.21 16.51
CA LYS A 83 -4.39 -18.20 17.52
C LYS A 83 -5.55 -17.34 17.03
N ASN A 84 -5.49 -16.88 15.78
CA ASN A 84 -6.54 -16.07 15.17
C ASN A 84 -7.85 -16.85 15.03
N SER A 85 -7.78 -18.10 14.54
CA SER A 85 -8.95 -19.00 14.41
C SER A 85 -9.61 -19.26 15.76
N ARG A 86 -8.81 -19.54 16.81
CA ARG A 86 -9.32 -19.74 18.17
C ARG A 86 -10.01 -18.49 18.72
N ASN A 87 -9.42 -17.32 18.51
CA ASN A 87 -9.98 -16.06 18.99
C ASN A 87 -11.29 -15.73 18.26
N ALA A 88 -11.36 -15.93 16.95
CA ALA A 88 -12.58 -15.77 16.16
C ALA A 88 -13.68 -16.72 16.65
N PHE A 89 -13.36 -18.01 16.85
CA PHE A 89 -14.29 -18.99 17.39
C PHE A 89 -14.83 -18.58 18.76
N LYS A 90 -13.97 -18.17 19.70
CA LYS A 90 -14.39 -17.68 21.02
C LYS A 90 -15.26 -16.44 20.95
N ALA A 91 -14.98 -15.52 20.02
CA ALA A 91 -15.78 -14.32 19.84
C ALA A 91 -17.18 -14.65 19.33
N THR A 92 -17.30 -15.60 18.40
CA THR A 92 -18.61 -16.08 17.91
C THR A 92 -19.38 -16.78 19.03
N MET A 93 -18.73 -17.71 19.76
CA MET A 93 -19.36 -18.45 20.86
C MET A 93 -19.75 -17.58 22.07
N ARG A 94 -19.17 -16.39 22.24
CA ARG A 94 -19.57 -15.42 23.27
C ARG A 94 -20.76 -14.56 22.88
N LYS A 95 -21.12 -14.53 21.60
CA LYS A 95 -22.25 -13.77 21.05
C LYS A 95 -23.52 -14.63 20.88
N SER A 96 -23.42 -15.94 21.14
CA SER A 96 -24.53 -16.89 21.24
C SER A 96 -24.83 -17.18 22.70
#